data_AF-A0A3C0IE51-F1
#
_entry.id   AF-A0A3C0IE51-F1
#
_cell.length_a   1.000
_cell.length_b   1.000
_cell.length_c   1.000
_cell.angle_alpha   90.00
_cell.angle_beta   90.00
_cell.angle_gamma   90.00
#
_symmetry.space_group_name_H-M   'P 1'
#
loop_
_entity.id
_entity.type
_entity.pdbx_description
1 polymer ?
#
loop_
_entity_poly.entity_id
_entity_poly.type
_entity_poly.pdbx_seq_one_letter_code
_entity_poly.pdbx_strand_id
1 'polypeptide(L)'
;METLKELIRLVTQKRIKKIELFDEQSRNKASNYFKLFDGIHTQKYDTDDEASSDIYQCPPSEKKYLILKTRLKQKLLNTLFFLEISPSDDISAYDVAKFEASKAMYFYQVLYMHQAQDIAIQAVEKVLDKAQRYKIAEIELNAATLLREYAAKNLRNKDFGYYAQVAHLAANKISAENTAMALFQSLDLAYQRAKTHKQELAHQSYQALLTVQDLVEQYDSFLLQVYYYKIRTLHYQFNDAFDEVIQTLKMREEFLKQNDLIFTNEMKRSLELDRMSAYIHLKDTEEGEKLMQEVIQENKPTEQHWFSMQEKNLMLYMHTGNYLKAAQGFRQVVDQPRFKTLQESSKQRWETFQAYLNYISKYLKIKEIKALTQNSKIPFKLNEYLNQPFDIDKSVRGVQISHLAIQLMYHLERLDMAGMNQCIDTLQAFCRKYPKKDAHFRSESFINLLTLMRAEDYRYYQTTKATEKIAKELSQTPMEAQNDKTLEVLPYEVMWQMILEKLKTYRYG
;
A
#
# COMPACT_ATOMS: atom_id res chain seq x y z
N MET A 1 19.13 -5.85 -15.61
CA MET A 1 19.78 -4.59 -15.24
C MET A 1 19.22 -3.95 -13.96
N GLU A 2 17.90 -3.86 -13.81
CA GLU A 2 17.22 -3.12 -12.71
C GLU A 2 17.74 -3.36 -11.28
N THR A 3 17.93 -4.61 -10.87
CA THR A 3 18.44 -4.92 -9.51
C THR A 3 19.84 -4.35 -9.25
N LEU A 4 20.67 -4.21 -10.29
CA LEU A 4 22.00 -3.62 -10.20
C LEU A 4 21.92 -2.09 -10.12
N LYS A 5 21.03 -1.48 -10.89
CA LYS A 5 20.72 -0.05 -10.82
C LYS A 5 20.30 0.35 -9.40
N GLU A 6 19.41 -0.42 -8.80
CA GLU A 6 18.92 -0.19 -7.44
C GLU A 6 20.02 -0.29 -6.39
N LEU A 7 20.85 -1.35 -6.44
CA LEU A 7 21.99 -1.53 -5.54
C LEU A 7 23.02 -0.40 -5.67
N ILE A 8 23.34 0.02 -6.90
CA ILE A 8 24.28 1.12 -7.15
C ILE A 8 23.73 2.42 -6.58
N ARG A 9 22.44 2.71 -6.77
CA ARG A 9 21.77 3.89 -6.21
C ARG A 9 21.85 3.89 -4.68
N LEU A 10 21.55 2.77 -4.04
CA LEU A 10 21.59 2.63 -2.58
C LEU A 10 23.01 2.86 -2.02
N VAL A 11 24.00 2.18 -2.60
CA VAL A 11 25.40 2.25 -2.14
C VAL A 11 25.99 3.65 -2.36
N THR A 12 25.60 4.35 -3.42
CA THR A 12 26.08 5.72 -3.69
C THR A 12 25.44 6.77 -2.79
N GLN A 13 24.15 6.64 -2.47
CA GLN A 13 23.43 7.61 -1.63
C GLN A 13 23.82 7.56 -0.15
N LYS A 14 24.13 6.39 0.39
CA LYS A 14 24.37 6.16 1.83
C LYS A 14 25.85 5.97 2.18
N ARG A 15 26.77 6.32 1.27
CA ARG A 15 28.19 6.04 1.44
C ARG A 15 28.84 6.99 2.45
N ILE A 16 29.60 6.42 3.40
CA ILE A 16 30.66 7.16 4.10
C ILE A 16 31.73 7.49 3.06
N LYS A 17 32.26 8.73 3.08
CA LYS A 17 33.31 9.21 2.15
C LYS A 17 34.58 8.33 2.10
N LYS A 18 34.72 7.29 2.94
CA LYS A 18 35.95 6.49 3.12
C LYS A 18 35.72 4.98 3.36
N ILE A 19 34.82 4.33 2.63
CA ILE A 19 34.79 2.84 2.61
C ILE A 19 35.67 2.34 1.46
N GLU A 20 36.67 1.53 1.83
CA GLU A 20 37.86 1.10 1.08
C GLU A 20 37.62 0.33 -0.24
N LEU A 21 36.39 -0.09 -0.55
CA LEU A 21 36.13 -0.87 -1.76
C LEU A 21 36.26 -0.06 -3.07
N PHE A 22 36.21 1.27 -2.98
CA PHE A 22 36.42 2.19 -4.11
C PHE A 22 37.04 3.51 -3.63
N ASP A 23 38.23 3.45 -3.06
CA ASP A 23 39.00 4.66 -2.78
C ASP A 23 39.23 5.44 -4.09
N GLU A 24 38.92 6.73 -4.09
CA GLU A 24 39.10 7.60 -5.26
C GLU A 24 40.56 7.62 -5.74
N GLN A 25 41.48 7.36 -4.82
CA GLN A 25 42.91 7.35 -5.07
C GLN A 25 43.45 5.99 -5.56
N SER A 26 42.71 4.87 -5.37
CA SER A 26 43.16 3.52 -5.77
C SER A 26 42.59 3.02 -7.11
N ARG A 27 41.85 3.86 -7.84
CA ARG A 27 41.14 3.46 -9.07
C ARG A 27 42.11 3.03 -10.17
N ASN A 28 42.14 1.73 -10.47
CA ASN A 28 42.44 1.30 -11.83
C ASN A 28 41.19 1.55 -12.69
N LYS A 29 41.00 2.79 -13.16
CA LYS A 29 39.86 3.23 -14.00
C LYS A 29 39.65 2.37 -15.25
N ALA A 30 40.64 1.54 -15.61
CA ALA A 30 40.57 0.59 -16.72
C ALA A 30 39.78 -0.70 -16.38
N SER A 31 39.44 -0.97 -15.12
CA SER A 31 38.75 -2.21 -14.74
C SER A 31 37.32 -2.28 -15.31
N ASN A 32 36.96 -3.41 -15.90
CA ASN A 32 35.61 -3.65 -16.40
C ASN A 32 34.53 -3.59 -15.31
N TYR A 33 34.88 -3.84 -14.03
CA TYR A 33 33.95 -3.62 -12.91
C TYR A 33 33.58 -2.16 -12.75
N PHE A 34 34.59 -1.28 -12.84
CA PHE A 34 34.38 0.16 -12.72
C PHE A 34 33.61 0.67 -13.92
N LYS A 35 33.94 0.23 -15.15
CA LYS A 35 33.19 0.60 -16.35
C LYS A 35 31.71 0.24 -16.23
N LEU A 36 31.39 -0.98 -15.80
CA LEU A 36 30.01 -1.42 -15.61
C LEU A 36 29.30 -0.59 -14.52
N PHE A 37 29.94 -0.40 -13.38
CA PHE A 37 29.39 0.39 -12.27
C PHE A 37 29.14 1.85 -12.69
N ASP A 38 30.16 2.51 -13.22
CA ASP A 38 30.14 3.92 -13.61
C ASP A 38 29.17 4.16 -14.76
N GLY A 39 29.15 3.27 -15.75
CA GLY A 39 28.20 3.35 -16.86
C GLY A 39 26.74 3.19 -16.41
N ILE A 40 26.47 2.36 -15.40
CA ILE A 40 25.12 2.31 -14.81
C ILE A 40 24.83 3.55 -13.96
N HIS A 41 25.79 3.98 -13.14
CA HIS A 41 25.63 5.13 -12.24
C HIS A 41 25.38 6.43 -13.01
N THR A 42 26.10 6.63 -14.12
CA THR A 42 25.99 7.78 -15.02
C THR A 42 24.88 7.65 -16.06
N GLN A 43 24.07 6.59 -15.99
CA GLN A 43 22.99 6.30 -16.96
C GLN A 43 23.49 6.13 -18.41
N LYS A 44 24.77 5.75 -18.62
CA LYS A 44 25.30 5.32 -19.92
C LYS A 44 24.74 3.96 -20.35
N TYR A 45 24.47 3.06 -19.39
CA TYR A 45 23.90 1.75 -19.66
C TYR A 45 22.54 1.61 -19.00
N ASP A 46 21.51 1.51 -19.83
CA ASP A 46 20.16 1.17 -19.40
C ASP A 46 19.86 -0.31 -19.54
N THR A 47 20.47 -0.97 -20.52
CA THR A 47 20.26 -2.38 -20.84
C THR A 47 21.52 -3.23 -20.68
N ASP A 48 21.32 -4.54 -20.52
CA ASP A 48 22.43 -5.49 -20.47
C ASP A 48 23.15 -5.59 -21.84
N ASP A 49 22.46 -5.35 -22.95
CA ASP A 49 23.02 -5.33 -24.31
C ASP A 49 24.00 -4.17 -24.52
N GLU A 50 23.64 -2.95 -24.09
CA GLU A 50 24.52 -1.77 -24.15
C GLU A 50 25.81 -2.00 -23.36
N ALA A 51 25.68 -2.51 -22.14
CA ALA A 51 26.80 -2.75 -21.25
C ALA A 51 27.72 -3.88 -21.77
N SER A 52 27.17 -4.98 -22.27
CA SER A 52 27.96 -6.11 -22.77
C SER A 52 28.70 -5.77 -24.06
N SER A 53 28.05 -5.00 -24.95
CA SER A 53 28.63 -4.52 -26.20
C SER A 53 29.81 -3.56 -25.96
N ASP A 54 29.64 -2.56 -25.08
CA ASP A 54 30.68 -1.56 -24.80
C ASP A 54 31.88 -2.15 -24.03
N ILE A 55 31.65 -3.10 -23.11
CA ILE A 55 32.72 -3.63 -22.24
C ILE A 55 33.47 -4.80 -22.88
N TYR A 56 32.76 -5.72 -23.54
CA TYR A 56 33.32 -6.99 -24.01
C TYR A 56 33.05 -7.30 -25.48
N GLN A 57 32.31 -6.43 -26.19
CA GLN A 57 31.91 -6.62 -27.59
C GLN A 57 31.27 -8.00 -27.80
N CYS A 58 30.33 -8.35 -26.92
CA CYS A 58 29.70 -9.66 -26.91
C CYS A 58 28.20 -9.57 -26.57
N PRO A 59 27.40 -10.60 -26.90
CA PRO A 59 26.03 -10.65 -26.45
C PRO A 59 25.95 -10.79 -24.92
N PRO A 60 24.85 -10.35 -24.28
CA PRO A 60 24.71 -10.36 -22.83
C PRO A 60 24.60 -11.77 -22.23
N SER A 61 24.30 -12.78 -23.06
CA SER A 61 24.27 -14.19 -22.67
C SER A 61 25.66 -14.80 -22.48
N GLU A 62 26.73 -14.10 -22.90
CA GLU A 62 28.08 -14.61 -22.82
C GLU A 62 28.58 -14.73 -21.38
N LYS A 63 29.27 -15.84 -21.11
CA LYS A 63 29.69 -16.22 -19.75
C LYS A 63 30.57 -15.16 -19.10
N LYS A 64 31.45 -14.52 -19.89
CA LYS A 64 32.36 -13.45 -19.40
C LYS A 64 31.60 -12.23 -18.85
N TYR A 65 30.52 -11.82 -19.51
CA TYR A 65 29.69 -10.70 -19.07
C TYR A 65 28.84 -11.09 -17.85
N LEU A 66 28.23 -12.28 -17.86
CA LEU A 66 27.47 -12.80 -16.72
C LEU A 66 28.32 -12.91 -15.44
N ILE A 67 29.58 -13.37 -15.57
CA ILE A 67 30.54 -13.40 -14.47
C ILE A 67 30.85 -11.98 -13.96
N LEU A 68 31.12 -11.02 -14.86
CA LEU A 68 31.37 -9.63 -14.49
C LEU A 68 30.22 -9.05 -13.67
N LYS A 69 28.99 -9.21 -14.16
CA LYS A 69 27.77 -8.74 -13.50
C LYS A 69 27.56 -9.38 -12.14
N THR A 70 27.74 -10.71 -12.04
CA THR A 70 27.59 -11.46 -10.79
C THR A 70 28.62 -11.00 -9.74
N ARG A 71 29.87 -10.85 -10.15
CA ARG A 71 30.94 -10.38 -9.26
C ARG A 71 30.76 -8.91 -8.85
N LEU A 72 30.29 -8.04 -9.76
CA LEU A 72 29.93 -6.67 -9.40
C LEU A 72 28.80 -6.65 -8.36
N LYS A 73 27.73 -7.44 -8.58
CA LYS A 73 26.64 -7.59 -7.61
C LYS A 73 27.16 -8.03 -6.24
N GLN A 74 28.02 -9.05 -6.20
CA GLN A 74 28.62 -9.53 -4.94
C GLN A 74 29.42 -8.43 -4.22
N LYS A 75 30.24 -7.66 -4.96
CA LYS A 75 30.99 -6.53 -4.39
C LYS A 75 30.08 -5.46 -3.81
N LEU A 76 28.99 -5.12 -4.51
CA LEU A 76 28.00 -4.15 -4.04
C LEU A 76 27.28 -4.65 -2.77
N LEU A 77 26.87 -5.92 -2.74
CA LEU A 77 26.28 -6.54 -1.56
C LEU A 77 27.25 -6.52 -0.37
N ASN A 78 28.53 -6.86 -0.59
CA ASN A 78 29.54 -6.77 0.45
C ASN A 78 29.75 -5.34 0.96
N THR A 79 29.50 -4.33 0.11
CA THR A 79 29.59 -2.92 0.51
C THR A 79 28.50 -2.54 1.53
N LEU A 80 27.37 -3.24 1.55
CA LEU A 80 26.25 -2.96 2.46
C LEU A 80 26.65 -3.11 3.95
N PHE A 81 27.59 -3.99 4.29
CA PHE A 81 28.10 -4.17 5.67
C PHE A 81 28.76 -2.91 6.24
N PHE A 82 29.28 -2.05 5.36
CA PHE A 82 30.00 -0.85 5.74
C PHE A 82 29.11 0.39 5.78
N LEU A 83 27.83 0.29 5.42
CA LEU A 83 26.92 1.42 5.49
C LEU A 83 26.74 1.87 6.95
N GLU A 84 26.79 3.18 7.14
CA GLU A 84 26.31 3.86 8.34
C GLU A 84 24.90 4.36 8.06
N ILE A 85 23.94 3.83 8.79
CA ILE A 85 22.55 4.25 8.71
C ILE A 85 22.29 5.19 9.88
N SER A 86 21.83 6.39 9.59
CA SER A 86 21.43 7.38 10.59
C SER A 86 19.94 7.69 10.44
N PRO A 87 19.28 8.15 11.52
CA PRO A 87 17.88 8.57 11.45
C PRO A 87 17.68 9.64 10.38
N SER A 88 16.59 9.53 9.64
CA SER A 88 16.18 10.47 8.60
C SER A 88 14.65 10.43 8.42
N ASP A 89 14.07 11.29 7.59
CA ASP A 89 12.62 11.30 7.32
C ASP A 89 12.06 9.91 6.95
N ASP A 90 12.85 9.08 6.27
CA ASP A 90 12.44 7.73 5.83
C ASP A 90 12.93 6.59 6.75
N ILE A 91 13.81 6.87 7.71
CA ILE A 91 14.43 5.83 8.57
C ILE A 91 14.32 6.26 10.02
N SER A 92 13.51 5.54 10.80
CA SER A 92 13.28 5.86 12.21
C SER A 92 14.48 5.49 13.09
N ALA A 93 14.54 6.07 14.30
CA ALA A 93 15.51 5.67 15.32
C ALA A 93 15.38 4.18 15.69
N TYR A 94 14.15 3.65 15.67
CA TYR A 94 13.87 2.23 15.85
C TYR A 94 14.48 1.36 14.75
N ASP A 95 14.35 1.75 13.48
CA ASP A 95 14.96 1.01 12.36
C ASP A 95 16.48 1.01 12.42
N VAL A 96 17.07 2.16 12.81
CA VAL A 96 18.51 2.27 13.04
C VAL A 96 18.93 1.35 14.18
N ALA A 97 18.20 1.33 15.29
CA ALA A 97 18.51 0.45 16.42
C ALA A 97 18.45 -1.03 16.01
N LYS A 98 17.43 -1.43 15.23
CA LYS A 98 17.31 -2.79 14.68
C LYS A 98 18.49 -3.15 13.77
N PHE A 99 18.89 -2.22 12.90
CA PHE A 99 20.04 -2.39 12.01
C PHE A 99 21.36 -2.53 12.79
N GLU A 100 21.64 -1.61 13.72
CA GLU A 100 22.84 -1.62 14.55
C GLU A 100 22.96 -2.89 15.38
N ALA A 101 21.86 -3.33 15.99
CA ALA A 101 21.82 -4.55 16.76
C ALA A 101 22.08 -5.80 15.88
N SER A 102 21.50 -5.85 14.68
CA SER A 102 21.77 -6.92 13.71
C SER A 102 23.24 -6.94 13.27
N LYS A 103 23.84 -5.75 13.05
CA LYS A 103 25.26 -5.61 12.72
C LYS A 103 26.17 -6.09 13.86
N ALA A 104 25.82 -5.78 15.10
CA ALA A 104 26.56 -6.24 16.26
C ALA A 104 26.49 -7.77 16.45
N MET A 105 25.35 -8.40 16.14
CA MET A 105 25.23 -9.86 16.11
C MET A 105 26.18 -10.50 15.08
N TYR A 106 26.33 -9.89 13.90
CA TYR A 106 27.31 -10.32 12.92
C TYR A 106 28.74 -10.20 13.46
N PHE A 107 29.10 -9.08 14.08
CA PHE A 107 30.43 -8.91 14.69
C PHE A 107 30.71 -9.92 15.80
N TYR A 108 29.71 -10.26 16.61
CA TYR A 108 29.84 -11.33 17.58
C TYR A 108 30.23 -12.65 16.92
N GLN A 109 29.54 -13.06 15.85
CA GLN A 109 29.84 -14.31 15.14
C GLN A 109 31.28 -14.33 14.62
N VAL A 110 31.74 -13.23 14.02
CA VAL A 110 33.12 -13.10 13.54
C VAL A 110 34.13 -13.23 14.68
N LEU A 111 33.97 -12.44 15.75
CA LEU A 111 34.89 -12.45 16.89
C LEU A 111 34.89 -13.81 17.59
N TYR A 112 33.73 -14.47 17.68
CA TYR A 112 33.60 -15.81 18.25
C TYR A 112 34.40 -16.86 17.46
N MET A 113 34.30 -16.85 16.12
CA MET A 113 35.09 -17.74 15.25
C MET A 113 36.60 -17.53 15.40
N HIS A 114 37.03 -16.31 15.73
CA HIS A 114 38.42 -15.95 15.95
C HIS A 114 38.87 -15.99 17.42
N GLN A 115 38.09 -16.64 18.30
CA GLN A 115 38.41 -16.80 19.73
C GLN A 115 38.54 -15.48 20.52
N ALA A 116 38.02 -14.36 20.00
CA ALA A 116 38.03 -13.04 20.64
C ALA A 116 36.72 -12.77 21.42
N GLN A 117 36.31 -13.73 22.25
CA GLN A 117 34.96 -13.76 22.83
C GLN A 117 34.71 -12.65 23.86
N ASP A 118 35.71 -12.24 24.64
CA ASP A 118 35.52 -11.21 25.68
C ASP A 118 35.17 -9.84 25.07
N ILE A 119 35.75 -9.50 23.92
CA ILE A 119 35.41 -8.29 23.16
C ILE A 119 33.99 -8.40 22.60
N ALA A 120 33.65 -9.59 22.09
CA ALA A 120 32.34 -9.86 21.50
C ALA A 120 31.21 -9.68 22.53
N ILE A 121 31.42 -10.16 23.75
CA ILE A 121 30.40 -10.13 24.81
C ILE A 121 30.08 -8.72 25.27
N GLN A 122 31.08 -7.84 25.42
CA GLN A 122 30.82 -6.43 25.74
C GLN A 122 29.95 -5.73 24.69
N ALA A 123 30.09 -6.11 23.43
CA ALA A 123 29.22 -5.60 22.36
C ALA A 123 27.80 -6.16 22.49
N VAL A 124 27.65 -7.46 22.78
CA VAL A 124 26.33 -8.11 22.95
C VAL A 124 25.57 -7.55 24.16
N GLU A 125 26.23 -7.25 25.28
CA GLU A 125 25.60 -6.61 26.44
C GLU A 125 24.98 -5.25 26.08
N LYS A 126 25.71 -4.42 25.32
CA LYS A 126 25.20 -3.14 24.81
C LYS A 126 24.03 -3.32 23.84
N VAL A 127 24.05 -4.40 23.05
CA VAL A 127 22.94 -4.72 22.15
C VAL A 127 21.70 -5.14 22.93
N LEU A 128 21.86 -5.93 24.00
CA LEU A 128 20.74 -6.33 24.85
C LEU A 128 20.08 -5.09 25.48
N ASP A 129 20.86 -4.17 26.05
CA ASP A 129 20.34 -2.92 26.62
C ASP A 129 19.57 -2.08 25.59
N LYS A 130 20.14 -1.92 24.38
CA LYS A 130 19.43 -1.26 23.27
C LYS A 130 18.16 -1.98 22.88
N ALA A 131 18.18 -3.31 22.78
CA ALA A 131 17.03 -4.11 22.39
C ALA A 131 15.89 -3.97 23.41
N GLN A 132 16.19 -4.00 24.70
CA GLN A 132 15.23 -3.78 25.78
C GLN A 132 14.65 -2.37 25.74
N ARG A 133 15.51 -1.35 25.53
CA ARG A 133 15.07 0.04 25.39
C ARG A 133 14.10 0.26 24.22
N TYR A 134 14.34 -0.39 23.09
CA TYR A 134 13.48 -0.32 21.90
C TYR A 134 12.42 -1.43 21.84
N LYS A 135 12.32 -2.29 22.87
CA LYS A 135 11.38 -3.43 22.97
C LYS A 135 11.47 -4.39 21.78
N ILE A 136 12.68 -4.72 21.33
CA ILE A 136 12.94 -5.61 20.17
C ILE A 136 13.16 -7.05 20.65
N ALA A 137 12.08 -7.79 20.89
CA ALA A 137 12.12 -9.12 21.51
C ALA A 137 13.02 -10.13 20.78
N GLU A 138 13.03 -10.14 19.44
CA GLU A 138 13.91 -11.03 18.64
C GLU A 138 15.40 -10.84 18.96
N ILE A 139 15.82 -9.58 19.12
CA ILE A 139 17.20 -9.23 19.41
C ILE A 139 17.51 -9.50 20.89
N GLU A 140 16.55 -9.24 21.79
CA GLU A 140 16.67 -9.60 23.20
C GLU A 140 16.93 -11.10 23.38
N LEU A 141 16.14 -11.95 22.71
CA LEU A 141 16.30 -13.41 22.75
C LEU A 141 17.69 -13.84 22.26
N ASN A 142 18.11 -13.31 21.10
CA ASN A 142 19.40 -13.65 20.53
C ASN A 142 20.55 -13.21 21.45
N ALA A 143 20.54 -11.96 21.92
CA ALA A 143 21.57 -11.43 22.81
C ALA A 143 21.63 -12.19 24.14
N ALA A 144 20.48 -12.41 24.79
CA ALA A 144 20.41 -13.13 26.05
C ALA A 144 20.86 -14.59 25.92
N THR A 145 20.57 -15.26 24.79
CA THR A 145 21.03 -16.62 24.53
C THR A 145 22.55 -16.69 24.45
N LEU A 146 23.19 -15.77 23.73
CA LEU A 146 24.65 -15.70 23.61
C LEU A 146 25.33 -15.39 24.95
N LEU A 147 24.78 -14.44 25.71
CA LEU A 147 25.29 -14.06 27.03
C LEU A 147 25.14 -15.21 28.04
N ARG A 148 24.02 -15.95 27.99
CA ARG A 148 23.81 -17.16 28.78
C ARG A 148 24.83 -18.25 28.45
N GLU A 149 25.10 -18.49 27.17
CA GLU A 149 26.11 -19.47 26.74
C GLU A 149 27.51 -19.11 27.24
N TYR A 150 27.88 -17.83 27.14
CA TYR A 150 29.16 -17.35 27.67
C TYR A 150 29.22 -17.48 29.19
N ALA A 151 28.15 -17.13 29.92
CA ALA A 151 28.08 -17.29 31.36
C ALA A 151 28.24 -18.76 31.78
N ALA A 152 27.63 -19.70 31.06
CA ALA A 152 27.79 -21.14 31.31
C ALA A 152 29.23 -21.61 31.11
N LYS A 153 29.87 -21.22 30.00
CA LYS A 153 31.28 -21.56 29.69
C LYS A 153 32.26 -21.03 30.74
N ASN A 154 31.96 -19.87 31.32
CA ASN A 154 32.80 -19.20 32.32
C ASN A 154 32.35 -19.45 33.76
N LEU A 155 31.42 -20.39 34.00
CA LEU A 155 30.92 -20.77 35.33
C LEU A 155 30.32 -19.59 36.14
N ARG A 156 29.75 -18.59 35.45
CA ARG A 156 29.09 -17.42 36.06
C ARG A 156 27.61 -17.70 36.34
N ASN A 157 27.33 -18.38 37.45
CA ASN A 157 25.99 -18.88 37.78
C ASN A 157 24.90 -17.78 37.89
N LYS A 158 25.24 -16.60 38.44
CA LYS A 158 24.28 -15.49 38.58
C LYS A 158 23.87 -14.95 37.21
N ASP A 159 24.86 -14.66 36.37
CA ASP A 159 24.64 -14.16 35.01
C ASP A 159 23.87 -15.18 34.17
N PHE A 160 24.19 -16.47 34.30
CA PHE A 160 23.48 -17.54 33.63
C PHE A 160 21.98 -17.53 33.97
N GLY A 161 21.64 -17.46 35.27
CA GLY A 161 20.24 -17.43 35.71
C GLY A 161 19.49 -16.21 35.20
N TYR A 162 20.11 -15.03 35.27
CA TYR A 162 19.55 -13.79 34.74
C TYR A 162 19.28 -13.88 33.24
N TYR A 163 20.28 -14.22 32.43
CA TYR A 163 20.13 -14.29 30.98
C TYR A 163 19.21 -15.43 30.53
N ALA A 164 19.13 -16.53 31.29
CA ALA A 164 18.14 -17.59 31.05
C ALA A 164 16.70 -17.09 31.22
N GLN A 165 16.44 -16.30 32.27
CA GLN A 165 15.12 -15.69 32.48
C GLN A 165 14.78 -14.69 31.38
N VAL A 166 15.74 -13.81 31.01
CA VAL A 166 15.55 -12.84 29.92
C VAL A 166 15.23 -13.55 28.60
N ALA A 167 16.02 -14.58 28.23
CA ALA A 167 15.79 -15.36 27.02
C ALA A 167 14.41 -16.06 27.04
N HIS A 168 14.02 -16.66 28.17
CA HIS A 168 12.72 -17.31 28.30
C HIS A 168 11.55 -16.32 28.12
N LEU A 169 11.62 -15.15 28.76
CA LEU A 169 10.60 -14.12 28.62
C LEU A 169 10.53 -13.59 27.18
N ALA A 170 11.68 -13.30 26.55
CA ALA A 170 11.74 -12.84 25.17
C ALA A 170 11.17 -13.88 24.19
N ALA A 171 11.48 -15.18 24.38
CA ALA A 171 10.92 -16.25 23.55
C ALA A 171 9.39 -16.33 23.63
N ASN A 172 8.82 -16.20 24.84
CA ASN A 172 7.38 -16.20 25.02
C ASN A 172 6.71 -14.97 24.39
N LYS A 173 7.32 -13.79 24.52
CA LYS A 173 6.87 -12.56 23.83
C LYS A 173 6.85 -12.74 22.31
N ILE A 174 7.94 -13.24 21.72
CA ILE A 174 8.02 -13.49 20.27
C ILE A 174 6.94 -14.48 19.82
N SER A 175 6.68 -15.53 20.61
CA SER A 175 5.61 -16.47 20.30
C SER A 175 4.25 -15.79 20.27
N ALA A 176 3.94 -14.96 21.27
CA ALA A 176 2.69 -14.21 21.34
C ALA A 176 2.55 -13.19 20.19
N GLU A 177 3.63 -12.45 19.89
CA GLU A 177 3.69 -11.51 18.76
C GLU A 177 3.43 -12.21 17.43
N ASN A 178 4.06 -13.37 17.20
CA ASN A 178 3.88 -14.16 15.98
C ASN A 178 2.45 -14.71 15.86
N THR A 179 1.85 -15.17 16.96
CA THR A 179 0.44 -15.59 16.97
C THR A 179 -0.48 -14.44 16.56
N ALA A 180 -0.33 -13.26 17.17
CA ALA A 180 -1.14 -12.09 16.85
C ALA A 180 -0.93 -11.62 15.40
N MET A 181 0.31 -11.60 14.93
CA MET A 181 0.67 -11.25 13.55
C MET A 181 0.02 -12.22 12.55
N ALA A 182 0.12 -13.53 12.78
CA ALA A 182 -0.45 -14.55 11.90
C ALA A 182 -1.97 -14.46 11.83
N LEU A 183 -2.64 -14.22 12.96
CA LEU A 183 -4.09 -13.99 13.01
C LEU A 183 -4.48 -12.76 12.19
N PHE A 184 -3.79 -11.63 12.38
CA PHE A 184 -4.04 -10.41 11.60
C PHE A 184 -3.85 -10.65 10.09
N GLN A 185 -2.72 -11.24 9.69
CA GLN A 185 -2.40 -11.52 8.28
C GLN A 185 -3.41 -12.47 7.64
N SER A 186 -3.90 -13.47 8.38
CA SER A 186 -4.93 -14.39 7.91
C SER A 186 -6.24 -13.66 7.62
N LEU A 187 -6.67 -12.79 8.54
CA LEU A 187 -7.88 -11.97 8.39
C LEU A 187 -7.75 -10.99 7.23
N ASP A 188 -6.63 -10.26 7.14
CA ASP A 188 -6.37 -9.31 6.07
C ASP A 188 -6.34 -10.01 4.70
N LEU A 189 -5.63 -11.14 4.59
CA LEU A 189 -5.61 -11.93 3.35
C LEU A 189 -7.01 -12.40 2.93
N ALA A 190 -7.81 -12.86 3.89
CA ALA A 190 -9.17 -13.30 3.63
C ALA A 190 -10.07 -12.14 3.18
N TYR A 191 -9.92 -10.97 3.80
CA TYR A 191 -10.59 -9.73 3.42
C TYR A 191 -10.21 -9.30 1.99
N GLN A 192 -8.91 -9.21 1.70
CA GLN A 192 -8.39 -8.82 0.38
C GLN A 192 -8.78 -9.80 -0.74
N ARG A 193 -9.01 -11.08 -0.42
CA ARG A 193 -9.44 -12.07 -1.41
C ARG A 193 -10.90 -11.94 -1.82
N ALA A 194 -11.73 -11.18 -1.08
CA ALA A 194 -13.14 -10.92 -1.41
C ALA A 194 -14.00 -12.18 -1.68
N LYS A 195 -13.54 -13.35 -1.21
CA LYS A 195 -14.21 -14.65 -1.41
C LYS A 195 -14.95 -15.11 -0.15
N THR A 196 -14.57 -14.58 1.00
CA THR A 196 -15.12 -15.00 2.31
C THR A 196 -16.34 -14.15 2.64
N HIS A 197 -17.36 -14.78 3.21
CA HIS A 197 -18.55 -14.07 3.66
C HIS A 197 -18.23 -13.14 4.82
N LYS A 198 -18.76 -11.91 4.78
CA LYS A 198 -18.51 -10.89 5.80
C LYS A 198 -18.84 -11.35 7.23
N GLN A 199 -19.90 -12.12 7.39
CA GLN A 199 -20.30 -12.71 8.69
C GLN A 199 -19.26 -13.71 9.23
N GLU A 200 -18.65 -14.49 8.35
CA GLU A 200 -17.61 -15.45 8.73
C GLU A 200 -16.34 -14.72 9.16
N LEU A 201 -15.95 -13.67 8.43
CA LEU A 201 -14.85 -12.78 8.80
C LEU A 201 -15.10 -12.07 10.14
N ALA A 202 -16.33 -11.61 10.38
CA ALA A 202 -16.73 -10.99 11.65
C ALA A 202 -16.58 -11.99 12.83
N HIS A 203 -16.96 -13.25 12.63
CA HIS A 203 -16.78 -14.29 13.65
C HIS A 203 -15.30 -14.63 13.89
N GLN A 204 -14.53 -14.86 12.82
CA GLN A 204 -13.10 -15.16 12.91
C GLN A 204 -12.30 -14.03 13.56
N SER A 205 -12.61 -12.77 13.22
CA SER A 205 -11.97 -11.60 13.82
C SER A 205 -12.28 -11.47 15.32
N TYR A 206 -13.50 -11.81 15.75
CA TYR A 206 -13.86 -11.82 17.16
C TYR A 206 -13.06 -12.87 17.95
N GLN A 207 -12.93 -14.09 17.43
CA GLN A 207 -12.10 -15.13 18.07
C GLN A 207 -10.63 -14.75 18.13
N ALA A 208 -10.11 -14.12 17.08
CA ALA A 208 -8.75 -13.60 17.06
C ALA A 208 -8.57 -12.48 18.10
N LEU A 209 -9.55 -11.58 18.25
CA LEU A 209 -9.51 -10.50 19.21
C LEU A 209 -9.45 -11.01 20.66
N LEU A 210 -10.25 -12.02 21.01
CA LEU A 210 -10.21 -12.65 22.34
C LEU A 210 -8.83 -13.27 22.62
N THR A 211 -8.33 -14.08 21.69
CA THR A 211 -7.01 -14.71 21.82
C THR A 211 -5.90 -13.68 22.03
N VAL A 212 -5.91 -12.58 21.26
CA VAL A 212 -4.86 -11.56 21.35
C VAL A 212 -5.03 -10.69 22.60
N GLN A 213 -6.26 -10.47 23.07
CA GLN A 213 -6.50 -9.78 24.34
C GLN A 213 -5.86 -10.54 25.51
N ASP A 214 -6.09 -11.86 25.60
CA ASP A 214 -5.49 -12.70 26.65
C ASP A 214 -3.95 -12.62 26.62
N LEU A 215 -3.36 -12.60 25.42
CA LEU A 215 -1.91 -12.46 25.25
C LEU A 215 -1.39 -11.09 25.68
N VAL A 216 -2.12 -10.01 25.36
CA VAL A 216 -1.76 -8.64 25.78
C VAL A 216 -1.77 -8.50 27.31
N GLU A 217 -2.73 -9.15 27.98
CA GLU A 217 -2.80 -9.17 29.44
C GLU A 217 -1.63 -9.95 30.06
N GLN A 218 -1.12 -10.97 29.36
CA GLN A 218 -0.01 -11.80 29.81
C GLN A 218 1.38 -11.20 29.53
N TYR A 219 1.56 -10.50 28.41
CA TYR A 219 2.86 -10.05 27.93
C TYR A 219 2.90 -8.57 27.60
N ASP A 220 3.77 -7.82 28.28
CA ASP A 220 4.13 -6.45 27.88
C ASP A 220 5.01 -6.48 26.62
N SER A 221 4.35 -6.36 25.46
CA SER A 221 4.96 -6.24 24.15
C SER A 221 4.30 -5.12 23.33
N PHE A 222 5.14 -4.25 22.80
CA PHE A 222 4.70 -3.17 21.91
C PHE A 222 4.05 -3.72 20.63
N LEU A 223 4.69 -4.69 19.98
CA LEU A 223 4.21 -5.23 18.71
C LEU A 223 2.89 -6.01 18.89
N LEU A 224 2.77 -6.74 19.99
CA LEU A 224 1.54 -7.43 20.36
C LEU A 224 0.37 -6.45 20.53
N GLN A 225 0.57 -5.34 21.25
CA GLN A 225 -0.44 -4.30 21.42
C GLN A 225 -0.82 -3.63 20.08
N VAL A 226 0.15 -3.42 19.18
CA VAL A 226 -0.13 -2.90 17.83
C VAL A 226 -1.02 -3.87 17.04
N TYR A 227 -0.75 -5.18 17.09
CA TYR A 227 -1.59 -6.17 16.42
C TYR A 227 -2.97 -6.32 17.05
N TYR A 228 -3.09 -6.19 18.37
CA TYR A 228 -4.38 -6.11 19.06
C TYR A 228 -5.26 -5.00 18.45
N TYR A 229 -4.73 -3.77 18.34
CA TYR A 229 -5.48 -2.67 17.74
C TYR A 229 -5.81 -2.91 16.27
N LYS A 230 -4.88 -3.47 15.48
CA LYS A 230 -5.14 -3.79 14.07
C LYS A 230 -6.26 -4.82 13.89
N ILE A 231 -6.27 -5.90 14.68
CA ILE A 231 -7.32 -6.92 14.65
C ILE A 231 -8.65 -6.33 15.11
N ARG A 232 -8.64 -5.49 16.15
CA ARG A 232 -9.84 -4.79 16.64
C ARG A 232 -10.41 -3.86 15.57
N THR A 233 -9.58 -3.14 14.83
CA THR A 233 -10.00 -2.33 13.67
C THR A 233 -10.67 -3.19 12.61
N LEU A 234 -10.05 -4.30 12.18
CA LEU A 234 -10.64 -5.22 11.20
C LEU A 234 -11.99 -5.78 11.69
N HIS A 235 -12.08 -6.15 12.96
CA HIS A 235 -13.32 -6.66 13.56
C HIS A 235 -14.47 -5.66 13.40
N TYR A 236 -14.26 -4.40 13.78
CA TYR A 236 -15.30 -3.38 13.63
C TYR A 236 -15.60 -3.05 12.16
N GLN A 237 -14.60 -3.09 11.28
CA GLN A 237 -14.81 -2.94 9.83
C GLN A 237 -15.71 -4.03 9.25
N PHE A 238 -15.50 -5.29 9.66
CA PHE A 238 -16.36 -6.40 9.24
C PHE A 238 -17.79 -6.31 9.77
N ASN A 239 -18.02 -5.51 10.81
CA ASN A 239 -19.34 -5.25 11.38
C ASN A 239 -19.93 -3.89 10.97
N ASP A 240 -19.30 -3.17 10.02
CA ASP A 240 -19.69 -1.80 9.60
C ASP A 240 -19.77 -0.78 10.75
N ALA A 241 -19.04 -1.03 11.83
CA ALA A 241 -19.00 -0.24 13.05
C ALA A 241 -17.89 0.82 12.97
N PHE A 242 -18.02 1.77 12.04
CA PHE A 242 -16.93 2.70 11.69
C PHE A 242 -16.67 3.77 12.77
N ASP A 243 -17.65 4.08 13.62
CA ASP A 243 -17.43 4.94 14.78
C ASP A 243 -16.44 4.27 15.78
N GLU A 244 -16.61 2.97 16.00
CA GLU A 244 -15.73 2.14 16.84
C GLU A 244 -14.35 1.95 16.20
N VAL A 245 -14.27 1.90 14.86
CA VAL A 245 -13.00 1.95 14.13
C VAL A 245 -12.25 3.23 14.47
N ILE A 246 -12.90 4.40 14.35
CA ILE A 246 -12.27 5.69 14.66
C ILE A 246 -11.80 5.73 16.12
N GLN A 247 -12.62 5.25 17.07
CA GLN A 247 -12.21 5.17 18.47
C GLN A 247 -10.98 4.25 18.66
N THR A 248 -10.96 3.10 17.99
CA THR A 248 -9.83 2.17 18.04
C THR A 248 -8.55 2.77 17.47
N LEU A 249 -8.66 3.50 16.35
CA LEU A 249 -7.53 4.20 15.74
C LEU A 249 -7.00 5.32 16.65
N LYS A 250 -7.87 6.06 17.34
CA LYS A 250 -7.47 7.08 18.34
C LYS A 250 -6.72 6.43 19.52
N MET A 251 -7.21 5.32 20.05
CA MET A 251 -6.52 4.58 21.11
C MET A 251 -5.16 4.05 20.67
N ARG A 252 -5.06 3.54 19.43
CA ARG A 252 -3.79 3.11 18.84
C ARG A 252 -2.82 4.29 18.69
N GLU A 253 -3.28 5.43 18.21
CA GLU A 253 -2.46 6.63 18.06
C GLU A 253 -1.91 7.12 19.39
N GLU A 254 -2.74 7.17 20.43
CA GLU A 254 -2.32 7.54 21.79
C GLU A 254 -1.28 6.56 22.34
N PHE A 255 -1.49 5.25 22.17
CA PHE A 255 -0.52 4.23 22.55
C PHE A 255 0.83 4.41 21.82
N LEU A 256 0.80 4.72 20.52
CA LEU A 256 2.02 4.96 19.75
C LEU A 256 2.75 6.23 20.23
N LYS A 257 2.03 7.33 20.48
CA LYS A 257 2.59 8.57 21.03
C LYS A 257 3.25 8.36 22.41
N GLN A 258 2.68 7.50 23.25
CA GLN A 258 3.30 7.11 24.52
C GLN A 258 4.59 6.30 24.36
N ASN A 259 4.81 5.70 23.19
CA ASN A 259 6.01 4.92 22.85
C ASN A 259 6.79 5.61 21.70
N ASP A 260 7.00 6.93 21.80
CA ASP A 260 7.58 7.78 20.74
C ASP A 260 8.94 7.30 20.21
N LEU A 261 9.76 6.65 21.05
CA LEU A 261 11.04 6.06 20.63
C LEU A 261 10.88 4.96 19.56
N ILE A 262 9.72 4.30 19.52
CA ILE A 262 9.38 3.19 18.62
C ILE A 262 8.40 3.65 17.52
N PHE A 263 7.68 4.76 17.75
CA PHE A 263 6.69 5.26 16.81
C PHE A 263 7.36 5.73 15.50
N THR A 264 7.10 5.00 14.41
CA THR A 264 7.69 5.30 13.11
C THR A 264 6.73 6.07 12.20
N ASN A 265 7.30 6.79 11.23
CA ASN A 265 6.53 7.45 10.17
C ASN A 265 5.68 6.45 9.36
N GLU A 266 6.15 5.21 9.18
CA GLU A 266 5.35 4.15 8.54
C GLU A 266 4.08 3.81 9.35
N MET A 267 4.20 3.69 10.67
CA MET A 267 3.06 3.44 11.54
C MET A 267 2.05 4.60 11.51
N LYS A 268 2.55 5.84 11.47
CA LYS A 268 1.73 7.05 11.32
C LYS A 268 0.98 7.05 9.98
N ARG A 269 1.71 6.86 8.87
CA ARG A 269 1.13 6.78 7.51
C ARG A 269 0.05 5.70 7.40
N SER A 270 0.27 4.53 8.02
CA SER A 270 -0.75 3.46 8.11
C SER A 270 -1.99 3.92 8.87
N LEU A 271 -1.86 4.60 10.01
CA LEU A 271 -2.99 5.14 10.77
C LEU A 271 -3.79 6.16 9.97
N GLU A 272 -3.12 7.07 9.26
CA GLU A 272 -3.76 8.11 8.46
C GLU A 272 -4.58 7.50 7.32
N LEU A 273 -4.05 6.48 6.64
CA LEU A 273 -4.78 5.75 5.60
C LEU A 273 -6.02 5.03 6.16
N ASP A 274 -5.89 4.40 7.34
CA ASP A 274 -7.01 3.73 8.02
C ASP A 274 -8.10 4.73 8.42
N ARG A 275 -7.73 5.88 9.00
CA ARG A 275 -8.65 6.97 9.36
C ARG A 275 -9.36 7.52 8.13
N MET A 276 -8.62 7.80 7.06
CA MET A 276 -9.21 8.34 5.84
C MET A 276 -10.20 7.36 5.21
N SER A 277 -9.88 6.06 5.22
CA SER A 277 -10.84 5.03 4.79
C SER A 277 -12.10 5.03 5.65
N ALA A 278 -11.99 5.12 6.97
CA ALA A 278 -13.15 5.20 7.85
C ALA A 278 -13.99 6.48 7.60
N TYR A 279 -13.37 7.63 7.35
CA TYR A 279 -14.09 8.86 6.99
C TYR A 279 -14.83 8.75 5.66
N ILE A 280 -14.26 8.06 4.65
CA ILE A 280 -14.98 7.77 3.40
C ILE A 280 -16.25 6.95 3.67
N HIS A 281 -16.15 5.92 4.52
CA HIS A 281 -17.30 5.10 4.90
C HIS A 281 -18.39 5.89 5.63
N LEU A 282 -17.98 6.76 6.57
CA LEU A 282 -18.88 7.64 7.31
C LEU A 282 -19.37 8.84 6.48
N LYS A 283 -18.78 9.06 5.30
CA LYS A 283 -18.98 10.26 4.47
C LYS A 283 -18.67 11.56 5.24
N ASP A 284 -17.77 11.50 6.21
CA ASP A 284 -17.37 12.61 7.06
C ASP A 284 -16.32 13.47 6.35
N THR A 285 -16.79 14.49 5.64
CA THR A 285 -15.93 15.39 4.87
C THR A 285 -15.11 16.29 5.79
N GLU A 286 -15.65 16.68 6.95
CA GLU A 286 -15.02 17.66 7.82
C GLU A 286 -13.75 17.08 8.45
N GLU A 287 -13.84 15.89 9.04
CA GLU A 287 -12.69 15.24 9.65
C GLU A 287 -11.70 14.73 8.61
N GLY A 288 -12.17 14.30 7.43
CA GLY A 288 -11.29 13.96 6.31
C GLY A 288 -10.48 15.15 5.79
N GLU A 289 -11.09 16.34 5.72
CA GLU A 289 -10.39 17.57 5.33
C GLU A 289 -9.33 17.99 6.37
N LYS A 290 -9.64 17.89 7.67
CA LYS A 290 -8.67 18.17 8.74
C LYS A 290 -7.46 17.24 8.64
N LEU A 291 -7.69 15.94 8.50
CA LEU A 291 -6.62 14.95 8.34
C LEU A 291 -5.74 15.24 7.11
N MET A 292 -6.36 15.63 5.99
CA MET A 292 -5.61 15.97 4.78
C MET A 292 -4.76 17.24 4.93
N GLN A 293 -5.21 18.22 5.72
CA GLN A 293 -4.41 19.40 6.03
C GLN A 293 -3.15 19.03 6.83
N GLU A 294 -3.28 18.14 7.83
CA GLU A 294 -2.15 17.61 8.60
C GLU A 294 -1.14 16.90 7.66
N VAL A 295 -1.63 16.00 6.79
CA VAL A 295 -0.78 15.26 5.84
C VAL A 295 -0.04 16.20 4.88
N ILE A 296 -0.69 17.26 4.38
CA ILE A 296 -0.07 18.22 3.45
C ILE A 296 0.99 19.09 4.15
N GLN A 297 0.82 19.40 5.43
CA GLN A 297 1.81 20.18 6.19
C GLN A 297 3.10 19.39 6.44
N GLU A 298 2.99 18.08 6.60
CA GLU A 298 4.11 17.22 6.99
C GLU A 298 4.78 16.48 5.83
N ASN A 299 4.02 16.13 4.77
CA ASN A 299 4.52 15.31 3.68
C ASN A 299 4.71 16.13 2.40
N LYS A 300 5.78 15.84 1.66
CA LYS A 300 6.05 16.52 0.40
C LYS A 300 5.15 15.95 -0.72
N PRO A 301 4.70 16.77 -1.70
CA PRO A 301 3.96 16.34 -2.90
C PRO A 301 4.74 15.38 -3.83
N THR A 302 5.93 14.98 -3.43
CA THR A 302 6.75 13.97 -4.07
C THR A 302 6.66 12.62 -3.38
N GLU A 303 5.98 12.45 -2.25
CA GLU A 303 5.99 11.19 -1.51
C GLU A 303 4.84 10.26 -1.93
N GLN A 304 5.07 8.94 -1.92
CA GLN A 304 4.04 7.95 -2.30
C GLN A 304 2.79 8.06 -1.41
N HIS A 305 3.00 8.27 -0.11
CA HIS A 305 1.93 8.43 0.86
C HIS A 305 1.00 9.60 0.51
N TRP A 306 1.56 10.74 0.09
CA TRP A 306 0.79 11.90 -0.36
C TRP A 306 -0.13 11.55 -1.53
N PHE A 307 0.35 10.82 -2.54
CA PHE A 307 -0.49 10.39 -3.67
C PHE A 307 -1.62 9.46 -3.21
N SER A 308 -1.33 8.50 -2.33
CA SER A 308 -2.34 7.58 -1.77
C SER A 308 -3.41 8.32 -0.95
N MET A 309 -3.02 9.31 -0.16
CA MET A 309 -3.94 10.15 0.60
C MET A 309 -4.80 11.04 -0.32
N GLN A 310 -4.22 11.62 -1.37
CA GLN A 310 -4.97 12.42 -2.35
C GLN A 310 -6.00 11.59 -3.13
N GLU A 311 -5.67 10.34 -3.46
CA GLU A 311 -6.62 9.42 -4.08
C GLU A 311 -7.82 9.16 -3.17
N LYS A 312 -7.58 8.82 -1.90
CA LYS A 312 -8.65 8.63 -0.90
C LYS A 312 -9.47 9.91 -0.68
N ASN A 313 -8.82 11.07 -0.67
CA ASN A 313 -9.51 12.35 -0.52
C ASN A 313 -10.40 12.71 -1.71
N LEU A 314 -9.93 12.43 -2.93
CA LEU A 314 -10.76 12.57 -4.11
C LEU A 314 -12.01 11.69 -4.00
N MET A 315 -11.85 10.44 -3.54
CA MET A 315 -12.99 9.53 -3.33
C MET A 315 -13.99 10.07 -2.30
N LEU A 316 -13.51 10.57 -1.15
CA LEU A 316 -14.36 11.21 -0.14
C LEU A 316 -15.19 12.34 -0.73
N TYR A 317 -14.56 13.23 -1.52
CA TYR A 317 -15.26 14.34 -2.17
C TYR A 317 -16.27 13.88 -3.23
N MET A 318 -15.92 12.88 -4.03
CA MET A 318 -16.85 12.34 -5.03
C MET A 318 -18.08 11.70 -4.37
N HIS A 319 -17.92 11.07 -3.21
CA HIS A 319 -19.02 10.38 -2.51
C HIS A 319 -19.92 11.30 -1.69
N THR A 320 -19.43 12.48 -1.36
CA THR A 320 -20.14 13.51 -0.58
C THR A 320 -20.71 14.61 -1.48
N GLY A 321 -20.53 14.50 -2.80
CA GLY A 321 -21.02 15.47 -3.78
C GLY A 321 -20.17 16.73 -3.89
N ASN A 322 -19.01 16.78 -3.24
CA ASN A 322 -18.06 17.90 -3.26
C ASN A 322 -17.18 17.90 -4.54
N TYR A 323 -17.81 17.80 -5.71
CA TYR A 323 -17.13 17.57 -6.99
C TYR A 323 -16.14 18.67 -7.39
N LEU A 324 -16.37 19.92 -6.97
CA LEU A 324 -15.44 21.02 -7.23
C LEU A 324 -14.13 20.82 -6.46
N LYS A 325 -14.20 20.43 -5.18
CA LYS A 325 -13.02 20.11 -4.37
C LYS A 325 -12.30 18.87 -4.91
N ALA A 326 -13.04 17.85 -5.36
CA ALA A 326 -12.47 16.70 -6.05
C ALA A 326 -11.67 17.11 -7.31
N ALA A 327 -12.21 18.03 -8.12
CA ALA A 327 -11.52 18.54 -9.32
C ALA A 327 -10.28 19.37 -8.99
N GLN A 328 -10.29 20.12 -7.88
CA GLN A 328 -9.13 20.85 -7.39
C GLN A 328 -8.01 19.89 -6.96
N GLY A 329 -8.35 18.86 -6.16
CA GLY A 329 -7.43 17.81 -5.74
C GLY A 329 -6.85 17.03 -6.93
N PHE A 330 -7.70 16.69 -7.90
CA PHE A 330 -7.28 16.08 -9.18
C PHE A 330 -6.17 16.89 -9.84
N ARG A 331 -6.40 18.20 -10.05
CA ARG A 331 -5.43 19.08 -10.71
C ARG A 331 -4.12 19.15 -9.93
N GLN A 332 -4.19 19.26 -8.60
CA GLN A 332 -3.00 19.30 -7.75
C GLN A 332 -2.09 18.08 -7.92
N VAL A 333 -2.68 16.90 -8.16
CA VAL A 333 -1.95 15.64 -8.35
C VAL A 333 -1.37 15.51 -9.75
N VAL A 334 -2.19 15.69 -10.79
CA VAL A 334 -1.74 15.47 -12.18
C VAL A 334 -0.73 16.51 -12.66
N ASP A 335 -0.72 17.69 -12.04
CA ASP A 335 0.25 18.73 -12.35
C ASP A 335 1.63 18.49 -11.69
N GLN A 336 1.77 17.51 -10.79
CA GLN A 336 3.05 17.18 -10.15
C GLN A 336 4.04 16.53 -11.14
N PRO A 337 5.34 16.91 -11.12
CA PRO A 337 6.35 16.28 -11.97
C PRO A 337 6.44 14.75 -11.78
N ARG A 338 6.32 14.27 -10.54
CA ARG A 338 6.40 12.83 -10.20
C ARG A 338 5.22 12.02 -10.75
N PHE A 339 4.11 12.67 -11.15
CA PHE A 339 2.97 11.97 -11.74
C PHE A 339 3.39 11.13 -12.97
N LYS A 340 4.28 11.65 -13.81
CA LYS A 340 4.76 10.97 -15.03
C LYS A 340 5.51 9.67 -14.73
N THR A 341 6.11 9.57 -13.55
CA THR A 341 6.88 8.41 -13.08
C THR A 341 6.06 7.43 -12.24
N LEU A 342 4.77 7.70 -12.01
CA LEU A 342 3.90 6.77 -11.31
C LEU A 342 3.71 5.49 -12.13
N GLN A 343 3.36 4.41 -11.42
CA GLN A 343 2.98 3.15 -12.04
C GLN A 343 1.75 3.33 -12.93
N GLU A 344 1.69 2.55 -14.01
CA GLU A 344 0.63 2.65 -15.02
C GLU A 344 -0.77 2.45 -14.44
N SER A 345 -0.94 1.50 -13.52
CA SER A 345 -2.20 1.28 -12.79
C SER A 345 -2.68 2.51 -12.03
N SER A 346 -1.77 3.32 -11.50
CA SER A 346 -2.11 4.56 -10.82
C SER A 346 -2.52 5.62 -11.83
N LYS A 347 -1.81 5.76 -12.94
CA LYS A 347 -2.18 6.70 -14.01
C LYS A 347 -3.58 6.41 -14.56
N GLN A 348 -3.88 5.14 -14.84
CA GLN A 348 -5.19 4.68 -15.29
C GLN A 348 -6.32 5.04 -14.31
N ARG A 349 -6.07 4.95 -12.99
CA ARG A 349 -7.03 5.40 -11.97
C ARG A 349 -7.29 6.90 -12.05
N TRP A 350 -6.25 7.71 -12.18
CA TRP A 350 -6.39 9.16 -12.32
C TRP A 350 -7.06 9.56 -13.64
N GLU A 351 -6.79 8.87 -14.75
CA GLU A 351 -7.51 9.05 -16.01
C GLU A 351 -9.01 8.72 -15.86
N THR A 352 -9.33 7.65 -15.12
CA THR A 352 -10.71 7.29 -14.78
C THR A 352 -11.35 8.41 -13.95
N PHE A 353 -10.69 8.93 -12.91
CA PHE A 353 -11.20 10.09 -12.15
C PHE A 353 -11.44 11.31 -13.03
N GLN A 354 -10.55 11.60 -13.98
CA GLN A 354 -10.71 12.69 -14.93
C GLN A 354 -11.98 12.53 -15.77
N ALA A 355 -12.28 11.31 -16.24
CA ALA A 355 -13.50 11.00 -17.00
C ALA A 355 -14.76 11.24 -16.16
N TYR A 356 -14.79 10.77 -14.90
CA TYR A 356 -15.91 11.03 -13.99
C TYR A 356 -16.12 12.52 -13.72
N LEU A 357 -15.06 13.26 -13.41
CA LEU A 357 -15.14 14.71 -13.18
C LEU A 357 -15.64 15.48 -14.42
N ASN A 358 -15.16 15.10 -15.62
CA ASN A 358 -15.62 15.66 -16.88
C ASN A 358 -17.10 15.38 -17.13
N TYR A 359 -17.56 14.17 -16.84
CA TYR A 359 -18.97 13.81 -16.98
C TYR A 359 -19.85 14.61 -16.01
N ILE A 360 -19.46 14.67 -14.73
CA ILE A 360 -20.17 15.44 -13.70
C ILE A 360 -20.23 16.93 -14.05
N SER A 361 -19.13 17.50 -14.55
CA SER A 361 -19.11 18.89 -15.02
C SER A 361 -20.16 19.15 -16.11
N LYS A 362 -20.30 18.22 -17.07
CA LYS A 362 -21.30 18.31 -18.15
C LYS A 362 -22.72 18.16 -17.58
N TYR A 363 -22.94 17.15 -16.75
CA TYR A 363 -24.25 16.82 -16.19
C TYR A 363 -24.79 17.93 -15.27
N LEU A 364 -23.97 18.42 -14.34
CA LEU A 364 -24.33 19.52 -13.41
C LEU A 364 -24.13 20.92 -14.00
N LYS A 365 -23.55 21.03 -15.21
CA LYS A 365 -23.23 22.31 -15.89
C LYS A 365 -22.28 23.23 -15.08
N ILE A 366 -21.37 22.64 -14.30
CA ILE A 366 -20.37 23.36 -13.50
C ILE A 366 -19.10 23.58 -14.35
N LYS A 367 -18.89 24.79 -14.85
CA LYS A 367 -17.81 25.11 -15.81
C LYS A 367 -16.43 25.07 -15.18
N GLU A 368 -16.34 25.37 -13.88
CA GLU A 368 -15.11 25.40 -13.10
C GLU A 368 -14.44 24.01 -13.07
N ILE A 369 -15.23 22.94 -12.92
CA ILE A 369 -14.73 21.56 -12.95
C ILE A 369 -14.08 21.27 -14.31
N LYS A 370 -14.75 21.63 -15.42
CA LYS A 370 -14.21 21.46 -16.78
C LYS A 370 -12.87 22.20 -16.96
N ALA A 371 -12.77 23.41 -16.43
CA ALA A 371 -11.53 24.18 -16.52
C ALA A 371 -10.38 23.52 -15.74
N LEU A 372 -10.67 22.93 -14.58
CA LEU A 372 -9.67 22.24 -13.75
C LEU A 372 -9.18 20.93 -14.39
N THR A 373 -10.04 20.20 -15.08
CA THR A 373 -9.70 18.92 -15.71
C THR A 373 -9.06 19.09 -17.09
N GLN A 374 -9.55 20.02 -17.92
CA GLN A 374 -9.06 20.22 -19.30
C GLN A 374 -7.76 21.01 -19.39
N ASN A 375 -7.54 21.97 -18.48
CA ASN A 375 -6.32 22.80 -18.46
C ASN A 375 -5.20 22.16 -17.61
N SER A 376 -5.33 20.88 -17.27
CA SER A 376 -4.30 20.14 -16.55
C SER A 376 -3.16 19.73 -17.49
N LYS A 377 -2.03 19.30 -16.93
CA LYS A 377 -0.89 18.79 -17.74
C LYS A 377 -1.18 17.49 -18.49
N ILE A 378 -2.35 16.87 -18.28
CA ILE A 378 -2.76 15.62 -18.92
C ILE A 378 -4.00 15.88 -19.79
N PRO A 379 -3.86 15.84 -21.13
CA PRO A 379 -5.00 16.06 -22.01
C PRO A 379 -5.97 14.89 -21.94
N PHE A 380 -7.25 15.18 -21.76
CA PHE A 380 -8.31 14.17 -21.84
C PHE A 380 -8.88 14.10 -23.27
N LYS A 381 -8.69 12.95 -23.92
CA LYS A 381 -9.24 12.70 -25.25
C LYS A 381 -10.37 11.68 -25.17
N LEU A 382 -11.61 12.18 -25.10
CA LEU A 382 -12.80 11.34 -24.89
C LEU A 382 -12.92 10.21 -25.92
N ASN A 383 -12.68 10.46 -27.21
CA ASN A 383 -12.82 9.41 -28.23
C ASN A 383 -11.73 8.32 -28.12
N GLU A 384 -10.52 8.66 -27.67
CA GLU A 384 -9.48 7.65 -27.39
C GLU A 384 -9.88 6.85 -26.15
N TYR A 385 -10.37 7.53 -25.10
CA TYR A 385 -10.83 6.91 -23.86
C TYR A 385 -12.00 5.93 -24.07
N LEU A 386 -12.97 6.27 -24.93
CA LEU A 386 -14.13 5.40 -25.24
C LEU A 386 -13.74 4.16 -26.07
N ASN A 387 -12.70 4.26 -26.89
CA ASN A 387 -12.26 3.17 -27.78
C ASN A 387 -11.11 2.33 -27.20
N GLN A 388 -10.67 2.64 -25.98
CA GLN A 388 -9.57 1.94 -25.34
C GLN A 388 -9.97 0.47 -25.06
N PRO A 389 -9.18 -0.52 -25.54
CA PRO A 389 -9.49 -1.92 -25.31
C PRO A 389 -9.31 -2.29 -23.82
N PHE A 390 -10.14 -3.22 -23.35
CA PHE A 390 -10.07 -3.78 -22.00
C PHE A 390 -9.62 -5.24 -22.04
N ASP A 391 -8.46 -5.52 -21.47
CA ASP A 391 -8.11 -6.87 -21.06
C ASP A 391 -8.71 -7.14 -19.69
N ILE A 392 -9.46 -8.24 -19.54
CA ILE A 392 -10.04 -8.62 -18.24
C ILE A 392 -8.90 -9.09 -17.33
N ASP A 393 -8.36 -8.19 -16.52
CA ASP A 393 -7.40 -8.51 -15.49
C ASP A 393 -8.06 -8.38 -14.11
N LYS A 394 -8.19 -9.52 -13.44
CA LYS A 394 -8.77 -9.62 -12.10
C LYS A 394 -7.97 -8.84 -11.05
N SER A 395 -6.70 -8.51 -11.32
CA SER A 395 -5.84 -7.74 -10.42
C SER A 395 -6.26 -6.26 -10.32
N VAL A 396 -6.90 -5.72 -11.36
CA VAL A 396 -7.36 -4.31 -11.47
C VAL A 396 -8.87 -4.19 -11.68
N ARG A 397 -9.63 -5.22 -11.29
CA ARG A 397 -11.09 -5.33 -11.49
C ARG A 397 -11.86 -4.06 -11.15
N GLY A 398 -11.59 -3.45 -9.99
CA GLY A 398 -12.30 -2.25 -9.54
C GLY A 398 -12.17 -1.09 -10.53
N VAL A 399 -10.92 -0.82 -10.96
CA VAL A 399 -10.61 0.23 -11.94
C VAL A 399 -11.33 -0.03 -13.26
N GLN A 400 -11.31 -1.28 -13.72
CA GLN A 400 -11.95 -1.67 -14.98
C GLN A 400 -13.47 -1.51 -14.94
N ILE A 401 -14.13 -1.93 -13.86
CA ILE A 401 -15.57 -1.73 -13.68
C ILE A 401 -15.89 -0.24 -13.66
N SER A 402 -15.12 0.56 -12.91
CA SER A 402 -15.30 2.01 -12.86
C SER A 402 -15.12 2.67 -14.23
N HIS A 403 -14.12 2.25 -15.01
CA HIS A 403 -13.87 2.77 -16.36
C HIS A 403 -15.01 2.42 -17.32
N LEU A 404 -15.41 1.15 -17.37
CA LEU A 404 -16.52 0.69 -18.24
C LEU A 404 -17.84 1.37 -17.86
N ALA A 405 -18.09 1.58 -16.56
CA ALA A 405 -19.27 2.26 -16.08
C ALA A 405 -19.35 3.71 -16.58
N ILE A 406 -18.24 4.46 -16.54
CA ILE A 406 -18.24 5.83 -17.05
C ILE A 406 -18.28 5.89 -18.59
N GLN A 407 -17.64 4.95 -19.29
CA GLN A 407 -17.79 4.81 -20.75
C GLN A 407 -19.26 4.60 -21.13
N LEU A 408 -19.96 3.69 -20.44
CA LEU A 408 -21.39 3.44 -20.66
C LEU A 408 -22.21 4.72 -20.49
N MET A 409 -21.95 5.52 -19.44
CA MET A 409 -22.64 6.79 -19.26
C MET A 409 -22.40 7.78 -20.41
N TYR A 410 -21.19 7.83 -20.97
CA TYR A 410 -20.89 8.63 -22.15
C TYR A 410 -21.58 8.11 -23.42
N HIS A 411 -21.66 6.79 -23.63
CA HIS A 411 -22.41 6.21 -24.75
C HIS A 411 -23.92 6.49 -24.60
N LEU A 412 -24.47 6.40 -23.39
CA LEU A 412 -25.85 6.79 -23.09
C LEU A 412 -26.11 8.26 -23.41
N GLU A 413 -25.17 9.14 -23.06
CA GLU A 413 -25.24 10.56 -23.41
C GLU A 413 -25.23 10.82 -24.91
N ARG A 414 -24.56 9.96 -25.69
CA ARG A 414 -24.49 10.02 -27.16
C ARG A 414 -25.60 9.22 -27.86
N LEU A 415 -26.43 8.50 -27.09
CA LEU A 415 -27.42 7.54 -27.61
C LEU A 415 -26.80 6.45 -28.49
N ASP A 416 -25.54 6.10 -28.21
CA ASP A 416 -24.80 5.07 -28.91
C ASP A 416 -25.13 3.70 -28.31
N MET A 417 -26.18 3.07 -28.86
CA MET A 417 -26.67 1.77 -28.40
C MET A 417 -25.63 0.66 -28.56
N ALA A 418 -24.80 0.71 -29.60
CA ALA A 418 -23.77 -0.30 -29.85
C ALA A 418 -22.70 -0.24 -28.76
N GLY A 419 -22.18 0.96 -28.47
CA GLY A 419 -21.20 1.17 -27.40
C GLY A 419 -21.75 0.82 -26.01
N MET A 420 -23.01 1.16 -25.72
CA MET A 420 -23.66 0.75 -24.46
C MET A 420 -23.73 -0.77 -24.32
N ASN A 421 -24.19 -1.47 -25.36
CA ASN A 421 -24.30 -2.93 -25.33
C ASN A 421 -22.94 -3.60 -25.12
N GLN A 422 -21.90 -3.13 -25.82
CA GLN A 422 -20.53 -3.63 -25.65
C GLN A 422 -20.01 -3.43 -24.21
N CYS A 423 -20.27 -2.25 -23.61
CA CYS A 423 -19.91 -2.01 -22.21
C CYS A 423 -20.62 -2.98 -21.27
N ILE A 424 -21.93 -3.22 -21.47
CA ILE A 424 -22.73 -4.15 -20.66
C ILE A 424 -22.21 -5.59 -20.82
N ASP A 425 -21.93 -6.05 -22.03
CA ASP A 425 -21.39 -7.40 -22.28
C ASP A 425 -20.05 -7.60 -21.58
N THR A 426 -19.16 -6.60 -21.66
CA THR A 426 -17.85 -6.64 -20.99
C THR A 426 -18.02 -6.64 -19.47
N LEU A 427 -18.93 -5.80 -18.93
CA LEU A 427 -19.23 -5.74 -17.50
C LEU A 427 -19.82 -7.05 -16.96
N GLN A 428 -20.67 -7.73 -17.74
CA GLN A 428 -21.27 -9.01 -17.36
C GLN A 428 -20.22 -10.10 -17.12
N ALA A 429 -19.06 -10.05 -17.78
CA ALA A 429 -17.96 -10.99 -17.53
C ALA A 429 -17.41 -10.90 -16.10
N PHE A 430 -17.63 -9.79 -15.40
CA PHE A 430 -17.26 -9.62 -13.99
C PHE A 430 -18.35 -10.09 -13.02
N CYS A 431 -19.52 -10.48 -13.50
CA CYS A 431 -20.64 -10.89 -12.63
C CYS A 431 -20.70 -12.39 -12.42
N ARG A 432 -21.07 -12.78 -11.21
CA ARG A 432 -21.50 -14.15 -10.91
C ARG A 432 -22.95 -14.33 -11.33
N LYS A 433 -23.32 -15.58 -11.62
CA LYS A 433 -24.71 -15.98 -11.91
C LYS A 433 -25.67 -15.59 -10.77
N TYR A 434 -25.20 -15.65 -9.53
CA TYR A 434 -25.94 -15.22 -8.35
C TYR A 434 -25.03 -14.34 -7.49
N PRO A 435 -25.34 -13.04 -7.33
CA PRO A 435 -24.58 -12.15 -6.45
C PRO A 435 -24.60 -12.66 -5.01
N LYS A 436 -23.44 -12.69 -4.37
CA LYS A 436 -23.32 -12.98 -2.94
C LYS A 436 -23.11 -11.66 -2.19
N LYS A 437 -23.60 -11.57 -0.96
CA LYS A 437 -23.35 -10.44 -0.05
C LYS A 437 -21.91 -10.47 0.47
N ASP A 438 -20.97 -10.24 -0.43
CA ASP A 438 -19.55 -10.03 -0.17
C ASP A 438 -19.10 -8.71 -0.80
N ALA A 439 -17.78 -8.46 -0.80
CA ALA A 439 -17.18 -7.23 -1.31
C ALA A 439 -17.58 -6.86 -2.75
N HIS A 440 -18.01 -7.83 -3.56
CA HIS A 440 -18.40 -7.58 -4.95
C HIS A 440 -19.88 -7.30 -5.14
N PHE A 441 -20.70 -7.47 -4.09
CA PHE A 441 -22.15 -7.36 -4.15
C PHE A 441 -22.62 -6.06 -4.81
N ARG A 442 -22.03 -4.91 -4.43
CA ARG A 442 -22.42 -3.60 -4.96
C ARG A 442 -22.15 -3.48 -6.45
N SER A 443 -20.92 -3.82 -6.88
CA SER A 443 -20.54 -3.80 -8.30
C SER A 443 -21.39 -4.75 -9.14
N GLU A 444 -21.65 -5.97 -8.65
CA GLU A 444 -22.51 -6.95 -9.34
C GLU A 444 -23.96 -6.49 -9.39
N SER A 445 -24.48 -5.88 -8.32
CA SER A 445 -25.82 -5.31 -8.29
C SER A 445 -25.95 -4.17 -9.30
N PHE A 446 -24.97 -3.26 -9.37
CA PHE A 446 -24.96 -2.19 -10.36
C PHE A 446 -24.94 -2.73 -11.80
N ILE A 447 -24.11 -3.73 -12.10
CA ILE A 447 -24.06 -4.35 -13.44
C ILE A 447 -25.38 -5.09 -13.77
N ASN A 448 -26.04 -5.69 -12.78
CA ASN A 448 -27.37 -6.27 -12.95
C ASN A 448 -28.43 -5.22 -13.28
N LEU A 449 -28.37 -4.02 -12.68
CA LEU A 449 -29.25 -2.90 -13.05
C LEU A 449 -29.08 -2.52 -14.53
N LEU A 450 -27.82 -2.41 -14.99
CA LEU A 450 -27.49 -2.12 -16.39
C LEU A 450 -27.96 -3.24 -17.35
N THR A 451 -27.84 -4.49 -16.93
CA THR A 451 -28.32 -5.65 -17.71
C THR A 451 -29.84 -5.63 -17.88
N LEU A 452 -30.57 -5.35 -16.80
CA LEU A 452 -32.04 -5.24 -16.84
C LEU A 452 -32.48 -4.02 -17.65
N MET A 453 -31.77 -2.90 -17.57
CA MET A 453 -32.02 -1.75 -18.43
C MET A 453 -31.99 -2.14 -19.91
N ARG A 454 -30.98 -2.92 -20.33
CA ARG A 454 -30.88 -3.43 -21.70
C ARG A 454 -32.01 -4.41 -22.04
N ALA A 455 -32.35 -5.32 -21.12
CA ALA A 455 -33.41 -6.31 -21.33
C ALA A 455 -34.79 -5.66 -21.54
N GLU A 456 -35.04 -4.51 -20.90
CA GLU A 456 -36.25 -3.71 -21.08
C GLU A 456 -36.13 -2.70 -22.24
N ASP A 457 -35.17 -2.86 -23.15
CA ASP A 457 -34.90 -1.96 -24.29
C ASP A 457 -34.75 -0.49 -23.89
N TYR A 458 -34.10 -0.22 -22.75
CA TYR A 458 -33.82 1.13 -22.24
C TYR A 458 -35.10 1.96 -21.96
N ARG A 459 -36.23 1.28 -21.74
CA ARG A 459 -37.54 1.89 -21.52
C ARG A 459 -37.71 2.34 -20.06
N TYR A 460 -37.68 3.65 -19.81
CA TYR A 460 -37.70 4.23 -18.45
C TYR A 460 -38.67 3.55 -17.48
N TYR A 461 -39.96 3.44 -17.81
CA TYR A 461 -40.97 2.88 -16.90
C TYR A 461 -40.75 1.39 -16.63
N GLN A 462 -40.44 0.61 -17.67
CA GLN A 462 -40.20 -0.83 -17.56
C GLN A 462 -38.90 -1.11 -16.79
N THR A 463 -37.82 -0.40 -17.14
CA THR A 463 -36.54 -0.45 -16.44
C THR A 463 -36.70 -0.12 -14.96
N THR A 464 -37.40 0.98 -14.62
CA THR A 464 -37.59 1.39 -13.22
C THR A 464 -38.31 0.31 -12.42
N LYS A 465 -39.39 -0.25 -12.97
CA LYS A 465 -40.16 -1.32 -12.32
C LYS A 465 -39.34 -2.61 -12.16
N ALA A 466 -38.60 -3.01 -13.19
CA ALA A 466 -37.79 -4.23 -13.18
C ALA A 466 -36.61 -4.14 -12.18
N THR A 467 -36.09 -2.93 -11.96
CA THR A 467 -34.86 -2.71 -11.18
C THR A 467 -35.11 -2.27 -9.72
N GLU A 468 -36.34 -1.92 -9.35
CA GLU A 468 -36.70 -1.33 -8.06
C GLU A 468 -36.11 -2.10 -6.86
N LYS A 469 -36.28 -3.43 -6.84
CA LYS A 469 -35.79 -4.27 -5.76
C LYS A 469 -34.26 -4.22 -5.63
N ILE A 470 -33.54 -4.38 -6.76
CA ILE A 470 -32.08 -4.40 -6.77
C ILE A 470 -31.53 -3.02 -6.41
N ALA A 471 -32.13 -1.95 -6.93
CA ALA A 471 -31.74 -0.57 -6.61
C ALA A 471 -31.90 -0.27 -5.12
N LYS A 472 -33.00 -0.75 -4.51
CA LYS A 472 -33.22 -0.64 -3.05
C LYS A 472 -32.16 -1.40 -2.26
N GLU A 473 -31.89 -2.66 -2.60
CA GLU A 473 -30.87 -3.48 -1.93
C GLU A 473 -29.46 -2.87 -2.06
N LEU A 474 -29.11 -2.33 -3.24
CA LEU A 474 -27.86 -1.62 -3.47
C LEU A 474 -27.73 -0.40 -2.54
N SER A 475 -28.78 0.44 -2.47
CA SER A 475 -28.75 1.65 -1.63
C SER A 475 -28.64 1.37 -0.12
N GLN A 476 -29.12 0.21 0.32
CA GLN A 476 -29.07 -0.22 1.72
C GLN A 476 -27.74 -0.89 2.09
N THR A 477 -26.92 -1.25 1.11
CA THR A 477 -25.65 -1.94 1.36
C THR A 477 -24.53 -0.90 1.47
N PRO A 478 -23.81 -0.80 2.61
CA PRO A 478 -22.69 0.12 2.72
C PRO A 478 -21.61 -0.16 1.68
N MET A 479 -20.95 0.90 1.21
CA MET A 479 -19.80 0.80 0.31
C MET A 479 -18.58 0.27 1.05
N GLU A 480 -17.65 -0.39 0.35
CA GLU A 480 -16.35 -0.79 0.88
C GLU A 480 -15.23 0.15 0.39
N ALA A 481 -14.72 1.03 1.25
CA ALA A 481 -13.73 2.07 0.90
C ALA A 481 -12.26 1.61 1.08
N GLN A 482 -12.01 0.37 1.49
CA GLN A 482 -10.66 -0.12 1.81
C GLN A 482 -10.03 -0.99 0.73
N ASN A 483 -10.79 -1.52 -0.22
CA ASN A 483 -10.25 -2.50 -1.16
C ASN A 483 -9.99 -1.87 -2.54
N ASP A 484 -8.73 -1.85 -2.97
CA ASP A 484 -8.32 -1.41 -4.32
C ASP A 484 -9.04 -2.21 -5.44
N LYS A 485 -9.62 -3.37 -5.10
CA LYS A 485 -10.41 -4.22 -6.00
C LYS A 485 -11.84 -3.74 -6.20
N THR A 486 -12.33 -2.78 -5.42
CA THR A 486 -13.68 -2.21 -5.49
C THR A 486 -13.58 -0.69 -5.60
N LEU A 487 -13.04 -0.21 -6.73
CA LEU A 487 -13.08 1.21 -7.04
C LEU A 487 -14.50 1.59 -7.48
N GLU A 488 -15.18 2.38 -6.66
CA GLU A 488 -16.50 2.95 -6.93
C GLU A 488 -16.34 4.48 -6.93
N VAL A 489 -15.93 5.09 -8.05
CA VAL A 489 -15.57 6.53 -8.08
C VAL A 489 -16.75 7.43 -7.70
N LEU A 490 -17.92 7.13 -8.25
CA LEU A 490 -19.18 7.77 -7.88
C LEU A 490 -20.08 6.70 -7.26
N PRO A 491 -20.83 7.00 -6.19
CA PRO A 491 -21.71 6.00 -5.60
C PRO A 491 -22.68 5.43 -6.64
N TYR A 492 -22.79 4.11 -6.72
CA TYR A 492 -23.56 3.45 -7.78
C TYR A 492 -25.05 3.83 -7.76
N GLU A 493 -25.62 4.11 -6.59
CA GLU A 493 -26.98 4.64 -6.48
C GLU A 493 -27.12 6.02 -7.14
N VAL A 494 -26.10 6.87 -7.04
CA VAL A 494 -26.07 8.20 -7.68
C VAL A 494 -25.92 8.03 -9.20
N MET A 495 -25.00 7.17 -9.65
CA MET A 495 -24.84 6.85 -11.08
C MET A 495 -26.14 6.31 -11.68
N TRP A 496 -26.82 5.40 -10.98
CA TRP A 496 -28.06 4.80 -11.43
C TRP A 496 -29.19 5.82 -11.54
N GLN A 497 -29.29 6.75 -10.59
CA GLN A 497 -30.24 7.86 -10.68
C GLN A 497 -29.98 8.74 -11.91
N MET A 498 -28.72 9.10 -12.18
CA MET A 498 -28.34 9.87 -13.38
C MET A 498 -28.75 9.14 -14.68
N ILE A 499 -28.57 7.82 -14.73
CA ILE A 499 -28.99 6.98 -15.86
C ILE A 499 -30.51 7.03 -16.04
N LEU A 500 -31.28 6.80 -14.97
CA LEU A 500 -32.75 6.82 -15.01
C LEU A 500 -33.29 8.20 -15.43
N GLU A 501 -32.71 9.29 -14.94
CA GLU A 501 -33.08 10.63 -15.37
C GLU A 501 -32.85 10.83 -16.87
N LYS A 502 -31.70 10.35 -17.39
CA LYS A 502 -31.41 10.42 -18.81
C LYS A 502 -32.44 9.63 -19.63
N LEU A 503 -32.78 8.41 -19.21
CA LEU A 503 -33.82 7.59 -19.86
C LEU A 503 -35.20 8.27 -19.82
N LYS A 504 -35.53 8.97 -18.73
CA LYS A 504 -36.79 9.71 -18.62
C LYS A 504 -36.87 10.87 -19.60
N THR A 505 -35.76 11.58 -19.81
CA THR A 505 -35.68 12.67 -20.81
C THR A 505 -35.69 12.16 -22.25
N TYR A 506 -35.28 10.91 -22.45
CA TYR A 506 -35.37 10.23 -23.73
C TYR A 506 -36.82 9.78 -23.96
N ARG A 507 -37.67 10.72 -24.43
CA ARG A 507 -39.00 10.37 -24.95
C ARG A 507 -38.82 9.39 -26.09
N TYR A 508 -39.52 8.25 -25.98
CA TYR A 508 -39.79 7.33 -27.08
C TYR A 508 -39.95 8.10 -28.40
N GLY A 509 -39.11 7.76 -29.38
CA GLY A 509 -39.43 8.03 -30.78
C GLY A 509 -40.72 7.33 -31.19
#